data_AF-A0A9E0GME3-F1
#
_entry.id   AF-A0A9E0GME3-F1
#
_cell.length_a   1.000
_cell.length_b   1.000
_cell.length_c   1.000
_cell.angle_alpha   90.00
_cell.angle_beta   90.00
_cell.angle_gamma   90.00
#
_symmetry.space_group_name_H-M   'P 1'
#
loop_
_entity.id
_entity.type
_entity.pdbx_description
1 polymer ?
#
loop_
_entity_poly.entity_id
_entity_poly.type
_entity_poly.pdbx_seq_one_letter_code
_entity_poly.pdbx_strand_id
1 'polypeptide(L)'
;MFATLPAWSRRLGQTIVLLTVGLILADRLGSAQWTFLPPVTTQIYTWVLILGAFSLLLGVAHVAWVHLRRIQRGRAEWPMSLALVAGLLTVFLLGVTASGGTASPMVSFVFTSVIAPGQATLFGLLAFYMAAAAYRLLRFGQGGGGWMLTGALLVILSQIPLTGQTVFAPLGPVVDWLVSTPIMAVLRGVLLGTALAALIHSLKSKIPN
;
A
#
# COMPACT_ATOMS: atom_id res chain seq x y z
N MET A 1 17.75 0.91 30.70
CA MET A 1 18.69 1.87 30.07
C MET A 1 18.80 1.55 28.58
N PHE A 2 18.02 2.22 27.72
CA PHE A 2 18.26 2.16 26.27
C PHE A 2 18.72 3.55 25.83
N ALA A 3 19.97 3.63 25.39
CA ALA A 3 20.59 4.86 24.95
C ALA A 3 19.80 5.47 23.78
N THR A 4 19.43 6.74 23.91
CA THR A 4 18.90 7.53 22.81
C THR A 4 19.98 7.64 21.75
N LEU A 5 19.73 7.09 20.57
CA LEU A 5 20.71 7.10 19.50
C LEU A 5 21.08 8.56 19.15
N PRO A 6 22.39 8.89 19.04
CA PRO A 6 22.83 10.24 18.77
C PRO A 6 22.33 10.74 17.41
N ALA A 7 22.12 12.05 17.28
CA ALA A 7 21.45 12.64 16.11
C ALA A 7 22.14 12.32 14.76
N TRP A 8 23.43 12.02 14.77
CA TRP A 8 24.18 11.64 13.57
C TRP A 8 23.76 10.27 13.01
N SER A 9 23.42 9.28 13.85
CA SER A 9 23.03 7.95 13.37
C SER A 9 21.64 7.94 12.72
N ARG A 10 20.74 8.82 13.19
CA ARG A 10 19.42 9.05 12.56
C ARG A 10 19.56 9.69 11.18
N ARG A 11 20.48 10.65 11.04
CA ARG A 11 20.78 11.32 9.76
C ARG A 11 21.42 10.35 8.78
N LEU A 12 22.32 9.47 9.24
CA LEU A 12 22.92 8.42 8.40
C LEU A 12 21.87 7.45 7.84
N GLY A 13 20.92 7.00 8.66
CA GLY A 13 19.84 6.13 8.19
C GLY A 13 18.99 6.79 7.09
N GLN A 14 18.65 8.06 7.24
CA GLN A 14 17.89 8.81 6.23
C GLN A 14 18.69 9.01 4.94
N THR A 15 19.98 9.33 5.03
CA THR A 15 20.84 9.49 3.85
C THR A 15 21.04 8.17 3.08
N ILE A 16 21.17 7.04 3.79
CA ILE A 16 21.31 5.72 3.15
C ILE A 16 20.05 5.35 2.37
N VAL A 17 18.87 5.62 2.94
CA VAL A 17 17.59 5.36 2.26
C VAL A 17 17.43 6.25 1.05
N LEU A 18 17.72 7.55 1.17
CA LEU A 18 17.64 8.48 0.03
C LEU A 18 18.61 8.09 -1.10
N LEU A 19 19.81 7.64 -0.76
CA LEU A 19 20.78 7.12 -1.72
C LEU A 19 20.29 5.84 -2.39
N THR A 20 19.67 4.93 -1.64
CA THR A 20 19.14 3.66 -2.17
C THR A 20 17.96 3.92 -3.12
N VAL A 21 17.05 4.83 -2.76
CA VAL A 21 15.94 5.25 -3.63
C VAL A 21 16.46 5.96 -4.87
N GLY A 22 17.44 6.85 -4.72
CA GLY A 22 18.09 7.53 -5.85
C GLY A 22 18.75 6.55 -6.83
N LEU A 23 19.42 5.52 -6.32
CA LEU A 23 20.05 4.47 -7.12
C LEU A 23 19.01 3.64 -7.90
N ILE A 24 17.90 3.27 -7.25
CA ILE A 24 16.80 2.52 -7.90
C ILE A 24 16.11 3.37 -8.97
N LEU A 25 15.91 4.66 -8.72
CA LEU A 25 15.33 5.58 -9.71
C LEU A 25 16.26 5.76 -10.91
N ALA A 26 17.57 5.89 -10.70
CA ALA A 26 18.55 5.99 -11.78
C ALA A 26 18.54 4.74 -12.68
N ASP A 27 18.45 3.55 -12.10
CA ASP A 27 18.32 2.28 -12.84
C ASP A 27 17.02 2.22 -13.66
N ARG A 28 15.90 2.66 -13.09
CA ARG A 28 14.58 2.59 -13.74
C ARG A 28 14.29 3.68 -14.77
N LEU A 29 14.94 4.85 -14.68
CA LEU A 29 14.74 5.98 -15.60
C LEU A 29 15.54 5.87 -16.90
N GLY A 30 16.22 4.74 -17.14
CA GLY A 30 16.79 4.43 -18.45
C GLY A 30 18.16 5.03 -18.73
N SER A 31 18.94 5.41 -17.71
CA SER A 31 20.38 5.67 -17.90
C SER A 31 21.18 4.35 -18.01
N ALA A 32 20.74 3.47 -18.91
CA ALA A 32 21.16 2.08 -19.08
C ALA A 32 22.53 1.90 -19.79
N GLN A 33 23.44 2.87 -19.64
CA GLN A 33 24.81 2.77 -20.17
C GLN A 33 25.85 2.41 -19.11
N TRP A 34 25.46 2.35 -17.82
CA TRP A 34 26.37 2.05 -16.71
C TRP A 34 26.24 0.59 -16.26
N THR A 35 27.15 -0.26 -16.74
CA THR A 35 27.17 -1.72 -16.54
C THR A 35 27.22 -2.18 -15.07
N PHE A 36 27.53 -1.29 -14.13
CA PHE A 36 27.68 -1.57 -12.70
C PHE A 36 26.41 -1.36 -11.85
N LEU A 37 25.36 -0.72 -12.39
CA LEU A 37 24.11 -0.48 -11.67
C LEU A 37 23.24 -1.75 -11.46
N PRO A 38 23.04 -2.62 -12.47
CA PRO A 38 22.18 -3.80 -12.35
C PRO A 38 22.52 -4.80 -11.24
N PRO A 39 23.79 -5.14 -10.94
CA PRO A 39 24.09 -6.11 -9.88
C PRO A 39 23.81 -5.54 -8.48
N VAL A 40 24.06 -4.25 -8.26
CA VAL A 40 23.82 -3.60 -6.96
C VAL A 40 22.31 -3.48 -6.70
N THR A 41 21.53 -3.07 -7.70
CA THR A 41 20.07 -2.98 -7.56
C THR A 41 19.45 -4.36 -7.34
N THR A 42 19.89 -5.39 -8.06
CA THR A 42 19.45 -6.78 -7.87
C THR A 42 19.74 -7.26 -6.44
N GLN A 43 20.92 -6.98 -5.90
CA GLN A 43 21.25 -7.35 -4.52
C GLN A 43 20.35 -6.64 -3.51
N ILE A 44 20.07 -5.34 -3.72
CA ILE A 44 19.14 -4.59 -2.88
C ILE A 44 17.73 -5.21 -2.94
N TYR A 45 17.24 -5.59 -4.13
CA TYR A 45 15.95 -6.25 -4.26
C TYR A 45 15.89 -7.58 -3.50
N THR A 46 16.96 -8.39 -3.55
CA THR A 46 17.04 -9.64 -2.78
C THR A 46 16.91 -9.39 -1.28
N TRP A 47 17.64 -8.41 -0.75
CA TRP A 47 17.52 -8.03 0.67
C TRP A 47 16.11 -7.52 1.01
N VAL A 48 15.51 -6.70 0.15
CA VAL A 48 14.14 -6.20 0.32
C VAL A 48 13.14 -7.36 0.33
N LEU A 49 13.29 -8.35 -0.55
CA LEU A 49 12.42 -9.53 -0.59
C LEU A 49 12.55 -10.37 0.69
N ILE A 50 13.77 -10.60 1.18
CA ILE A 50 14.01 -11.33 2.42
C ILE A 50 13.38 -10.59 3.61
N LEU A 51 13.66 -9.28 3.75
CA LEU A 51 13.08 -8.45 4.80
C LEU A 51 11.55 -8.40 4.70
N GLY A 52 11.00 -8.33 3.49
CA GLY A 52 9.57 -8.39 3.22
C GLY A 52 8.93 -9.70 3.70
N ALA A 53 9.57 -10.84 3.43
CA ALA A 53 9.12 -12.14 3.90
C ALA A 53 9.09 -12.24 5.44
N PHE A 54 10.15 -11.81 6.11
CA PHE A 54 10.18 -11.76 7.58
C PHE A 54 9.17 -10.77 8.16
N SER A 55 9.02 -9.60 7.54
CA SER A 55 8.04 -8.60 7.96
C SER A 55 6.61 -9.12 7.82
N LEU A 56 6.31 -9.89 6.78
CA LEU A 56 5.01 -10.51 6.59
C LEU A 56 4.73 -11.54 7.70
N LEU A 57 5.70 -12.41 8.01
CA LEU A 57 5.58 -13.36 9.12
C LEU A 57 5.34 -12.66 10.46
N LEU A 58 6.11 -11.60 10.76
CA LEU A 58 5.93 -10.78 11.96
C LEU A 58 4.56 -10.10 11.99
N GLY A 59 4.08 -9.59 10.85
CA GLY A 59 2.75 -8.99 10.73
C GLY A 59 1.63 -9.98 11.06
N VAL A 60 1.69 -11.17 10.47
CA VAL A 60 0.73 -12.25 10.74
C VAL A 60 0.79 -12.68 12.21
N ALA A 61 2.00 -12.90 12.74
CA ALA A 61 2.20 -13.28 14.14
C ALA A 61 1.65 -12.22 15.11
N HIS A 62 1.85 -10.93 14.79
CA HIS A 62 1.36 -9.83 15.61
C HIS A 62 -0.17 -9.78 15.63
N VAL A 63 -0.82 -9.90 14.47
CA VAL A 63 -2.28 -9.94 14.38
C VAL A 63 -2.83 -11.14 15.16
N ALA A 64 -2.28 -12.34 14.93
CA ALA A 64 -2.68 -13.54 15.64
C ALA A 64 -2.54 -13.36 17.16
N TRP A 65 -1.41 -12.82 17.63
CA TRP A 65 -1.16 -12.56 19.06
C TRP A 65 -2.16 -11.59 19.70
N VAL A 66 -2.44 -10.46 19.03
CA VAL A 66 -3.37 -9.44 19.55
C VAL A 66 -4.78 -10.00 19.66
N HIS A 67 -5.25 -10.73 18.64
CA HIS A 67 -6.60 -11.30 18.63
C HIS A 67 -6.72 -12.51 19.55
N LEU A 68 -5.69 -13.36 19.66
CA LEU A 68 -5.68 -14.47 20.61
C LEU A 68 -5.74 -13.97 22.05
N ARG A 69 -4.97 -12.94 22.40
CA ARG A 69 -5.05 -12.27 23.71
C ARG A 69 -6.42 -11.66 23.97
N ARG A 70 -7.10 -11.16 22.94
CA ARG A 70 -8.46 -10.60 23.06
C ARG A 70 -9.49 -11.69 23.37
N ILE A 71 -9.35 -12.85 22.74
CA ILE A 71 -10.18 -14.04 23.00
C ILE A 71 -9.95 -14.56 24.41
N GLN A 72 -8.69 -14.77 24.81
CA GLN A 72 -8.33 -15.25 26.16
C GLN A 72 -8.84 -14.35 27.29
N ARG A 73 -8.91 -13.03 27.05
CA ARG A 73 -9.39 -12.04 28.02
C ARG A 73 -10.90 -11.81 27.98
N GLY A 74 -11.64 -12.52 27.13
CA GLY A 74 -13.11 -12.43 27.05
C GLY A 74 -13.63 -11.02 26.78
N ARG A 75 -12.94 -10.21 25.95
CA ARG A 75 -13.43 -8.86 25.62
C ARG A 75 -14.74 -8.94 24.82
N ALA A 76 -15.57 -7.90 24.87
CA ALA A 76 -16.88 -7.86 24.19
C ALA A 76 -16.86 -8.33 22.72
N GLU A 77 -15.80 -7.97 21.98
CA GLU A 77 -15.62 -8.31 20.56
C GLU A 77 -14.82 -9.62 20.31
N TRP A 78 -14.84 -10.56 21.26
CA TRP A 78 -14.13 -11.84 21.11
C TRP A 78 -14.66 -12.71 19.96
N PRO A 79 -15.96 -12.76 19.61
CA PRO A 79 -16.45 -13.63 18.54
C PRO A 79 -15.88 -13.22 17.18
N MET A 80 -15.80 -11.92 16.90
CA MET A 80 -15.22 -11.36 15.68
C MET A 80 -13.72 -11.65 15.61
N SER A 81 -13.05 -11.65 16.76
CA SER A 81 -11.63 -12.01 16.84
C SER A 81 -11.39 -13.50 16.62
N LEU A 82 -12.31 -14.36 17.09
CA LEU A 82 -12.28 -15.78 16.80
C LEU A 82 -12.50 -16.04 15.30
N ALA A 83 -13.48 -15.37 14.69
CA ALA A 83 -13.74 -15.47 13.25
C ALA A 83 -12.50 -15.08 12.42
N LEU A 84 -11.78 -14.02 12.82
CA LEU A 84 -10.54 -13.61 12.16
C LEU A 84 -9.44 -14.67 12.28
N VAL A 85 -9.18 -15.18 13.49
CA VAL A 85 -8.14 -16.19 13.72
C VAL A 85 -8.49 -17.50 13.01
N ALA A 86 -9.75 -17.90 13.03
CA ALA A 86 -10.24 -19.07 12.30
C ALA A 86 -10.03 -18.90 10.79
N GLY A 87 -10.45 -17.75 10.22
CA GLY A 87 -10.26 -17.46 8.80
C GLY A 87 -8.79 -17.44 8.38
N LEU A 88 -7.92 -16.87 9.22
CA LEU A 88 -6.47 -16.89 9.00
C LEU A 88 -5.93 -18.33 8.92
N LEU A 89 -6.32 -19.19 9.87
CA LEU A 89 -5.92 -20.59 9.88
C LEU A 89 -6.49 -21.36 8.69
N THR A 90 -7.75 -21.13 8.33
CA THR A 90 -8.38 -21.77 7.16
C THR A 90 -7.62 -21.44 5.88
N VAL A 91 -7.33 -20.17 5.61
CA VAL A 91 -6.60 -19.76 4.39
C VAL A 91 -5.17 -20.31 4.40
N PHE A 92 -4.50 -20.27 5.55
CA PHE A 92 -3.15 -20.83 5.68
C PHE A 92 -3.11 -22.34 5.39
N LEU A 93 -4.03 -23.10 6.01
CA LEU A 93 -4.12 -24.54 5.79
C LEU A 93 -4.47 -24.87 4.33
N LEU A 94 -5.43 -24.15 3.73
CA LEU A 94 -5.77 -24.34 2.32
C LEU A 94 -4.59 -24.04 1.39
N GLY A 95 -3.81 -22.99 1.68
CA GLY A 95 -2.64 -22.62 0.88
C GLY A 95 -1.47 -23.62 0.99
N VAL A 96 -1.29 -24.27 2.15
CA VAL A 96 -0.20 -25.23 2.37
C VAL A 96 -0.58 -26.65 1.91
N THR A 97 -1.85 -27.05 2.07
CA THR A 97 -2.29 -28.43 1.82
C THR A 97 -2.84 -28.68 0.42
N ALA A 98 -3.31 -27.65 -0.29
CA ALA A 98 -3.83 -27.83 -1.63
C ALA A 98 -2.71 -28.07 -2.66
N SER A 99 -2.94 -28.99 -3.59
CA SER A 99 -1.99 -29.35 -4.67
C SER A 99 -1.60 -28.19 -5.60
N GLY A 100 -2.43 -27.13 -5.67
CA GLY A 100 -2.15 -25.89 -6.40
C GLY A 100 -1.56 -24.75 -5.54
N GLY A 101 -1.28 -25.01 -4.26
CA GLY A 101 -0.79 -23.99 -3.32
C GLY A 101 -1.68 -22.76 -3.27
N THR A 102 -1.09 -21.58 -3.45
CA THR A 102 -1.79 -20.28 -3.50
C THR A 102 -2.71 -20.10 -4.71
N ALA A 103 -2.52 -20.90 -5.78
CA ALA A 103 -3.36 -20.87 -6.98
C ALA A 103 -4.51 -21.91 -6.93
N SER A 104 -4.71 -22.57 -5.79
CA SER A 104 -5.81 -23.51 -5.60
C SER A 104 -7.17 -22.82 -5.78
N PRO A 105 -8.16 -23.47 -6.44
CA PRO A 105 -9.52 -22.96 -6.55
C PRO A 105 -10.15 -22.60 -5.20
N MET A 106 -9.78 -23.31 -4.12
CA MET A 106 -10.26 -23.04 -2.78
C MET A 106 -9.73 -21.72 -2.21
N VAL A 107 -8.45 -21.40 -2.45
CA VAL A 107 -7.85 -20.12 -2.05
C VAL A 107 -8.46 -18.98 -2.85
N SER A 108 -8.65 -19.18 -4.16
CA SER A 108 -9.31 -18.22 -5.05
C SER A 108 -10.76 -17.95 -4.62
N PHE A 109 -11.52 -18.98 -4.22
CA PHE A 109 -12.88 -18.84 -3.72
C PHE A 109 -12.95 -17.96 -2.47
N VAL A 110 -12.05 -18.17 -1.50
CA VAL A 110 -12.00 -17.32 -0.29
C VAL A 110 -11.65 -15.88 -0.67
N PHE A 111 -10.72 -15.70 -1.60
CA PHE A 111 -10.35 -14.36 -2.08
C PHE A 111 -11.55 -13.65 -2.71
N THR A 112 -12.24 -14.29 -3.65
CA THR A 112 -13.35 -13.67 -4.38
C THR A 112 -14.61 -13.48 -3.55
N SER A 113 -14.86 -14.37 -2.58
CA SER A 113 -16.10 -14.35 -1.79
C SER A 113 -15.99 -13.54 -0.50
N VAL A 114 -14.79 -13.41 0.08
CA VAL A 114 -14.60 -12.76 1.38
C VAL A 114 -13.70 -11.54 1.28
N ILE A 115 -12.52 -11.69 0.68
CA ILE A 115 -11.51 -10.62 0.66
C ILE A 115 -11.93 -9.52 -0.32
N ALA A 116 -12.31 -9.86 -1.55
CA ALA A 116 -12.64 -8.88 -2.57
C ALA A 116 -13.87 -8.03 -2.19
N PRO A 117 -14.99 -8.59 -1.68
CA PRO A 117 -16.11 -7.78 -1.22
C PRO A 117 -15.75 -6.95 0.02
N GLY A 118 -14.95 -7.50 0.94
CA GLY A 118 -14.47 -6.75 2.12
C GLY A 118 -13.60 -5.54 1.74
N GLN A 119 -12.74 -5.67 0.73
CA GLN A 119 -11.99 -4.54 0.20
C GLN A 119 -12.92 -3.53 -0.49
N ALA A 120 -13.91 -4.01 -1.26
CA ALA A 120 -14.87 -3.14 -1.92
C ALA A 120 -15.72 -2.33 -0.93
N THR A 121 -16.12 -2.90 0.21
CA THR A 121 -16.85 -2.14 1.25
C THR A 121 -15.96 -1.09 1.91
N LEU A 122 -14.69 -1.39 2.20
CA LEU A 122 -13.73 -0.42 2.73
C LEU A 122 -13.48 0.73 1.74
N PHE A 123 -13.29 0.42 0.45
CA PHE A 123 -13.12 1.44 -0.58
C PHE A 123 -14.40 2.25 -0.81
N GLY A 124 -15.57 1.59 -0.80
CA GLY A 124 -16.86 2.27 -0.88
C GLY A 124 -17.03 3.27 0.26
N LEU A 125 -16.76 2.85 1.50
CA LEU A 125 -16.82 3.71 2.67
C LEU A 125 -15.84 4.89 2.56
N LEU A 126 -14.61 4.65 2.11
CA LEU A 126 -13.62 5.70 1.87
C LEU A 126 -14.10 6.69 0.81
N ALA A 127 -14.69 6.22 -0.29
CA ALA A 127 -15.23 7.06 -1.35
C ALA A 127 -16.37 7.95 -0.82
N PHE A 128 -17.28 7.41 -0.01
CA PHE A 128 -18.33 8.20 0.65
C PHE A 128 -17.74 9.25 1.61
N TYR A 129 -16.72 8.89 2.40
CA TYR A 129 -16.03 9.85 3.27
C TYR A 129 -15.31 10.96 2.49
N MET A 130 -14.64 10.61 1.40
CA MET A 130 -13.99 11.56 0.51
C MET A 130 -15.00 12.49 -0.15
N ALA A 131 -16.11 11.96 -0.65
CA ALA A 131 -17.19 12.75 -1.23
C ALA A 131 -17.81 13.70 -0.19
N ALA A 132 -18.06 13.23 1.04
CA ALA A 132 -18.56 14.09 2.13
C ALA A 132 -17.55 15.18 2.51
N ALA A 133 -16.25 14.87 2.54
CA ALA A 133 -15.19 15.84 2.81
C ALA A 133 -15.04 16.86 1.67
N ALA A 134 -15.13 16.41 0.41
CA ALA A 134 -15.11 17.26 -0.77
C ALA A 134 -16.35 18.18 -0.80
N TYR A 135 -17.55 17.66 -0.55
CA TYR A 135 -18.76 18.47 -0.44
C TYR A 135 -18.63 19.55 0.62
N ARG A 136 -18.09 19.20 1.80
CA ARG A 136 -17.80 20.17 2.86
C ARG A 136 -16.83 21.26 2.37
N LEU A 137 -15.77 20.89 1.64
CA LEU A 137 -14.77 21.83 1.14
C LEU A 137 -15.29 22.72 0.00
N LEU A 138 -16.17 22.21 -0.85
CA LEU A 138 -16.86 22.96 -1.91
C LEU A 138 -17.91 23.93 -1.34
N ARG A 139 -18.60 23.53 -0.25
CA ARG A 139 -19.62 24.35 0.39
C ARG A 139 -19.05 25.54 1.17
N PHE A 140 -17.79 25.49 1.63
CA PHE A 140 -17.20 26.55 2.45
C PHE A 140 -16.79 27.82 1.70
N GLY A 141 -17.25 28.06 0.46
CA GLY A 141 -17.10 29.36 -0.21
C GLY A 141 -15.66 29.79 -0.52
N GLN A 142 -14.69 28.87 -0.37
CA GLN A 142 -13.30 29.13 -0.69
C GLN A 142 -13.18 29.11 -2.23
N GLY A 143 -12.66 30.20 -2.83
CA GLY A 143 -12.52 30.36 -4.29
C GLY A 143 -11.71 29.27 -5.03
N GLY A 144 -11.19 28.26 -4.32
CA GLY A 144 -10.52 27.09 -4.88
C GLY A 144 -11.43 25.90 -5.22
N GLY A 145 -12.73 25.95 -4.91
CA GLY A 145 -13.65 24.81 -5.14
C GLY A 145 -13.77 24.40 -6.63
N GLY A 146 -13.65 25.36 -7.55
CA GLY A 146 -13.66 25.09 -8.99
C GLY A 146 -12.52 24.16 -9.43
N TRP A 147 -11.30 24.41 -8.96
CA TRP A 147 -10.14 23.57 -9.28
C TRP A 147 -10.27 22.14 -8.74
N MET A 148 -10.91 21.98 -7.58
CA MET A 148 -11.18 20.66 -7.01
C MET A 148 -12.24 19.91 -7.81
N LEU A 149 -13.28 20.59 -8.28
CA LEU A 149 -14.32 20.00 -9.13
C LEU A 149 -13.73 19.56 -10.48
N THR A 150 -12.91 20.41 -11.11
CA THR A 150 -12.20 20.05 -12.36
C THR A 150 -11.27 18.86 -12.15
N GLY A 151 -10.48 18.85 -11.07
CA GLY A 151 -9.61 17.71 -10.73
C GLY A 151 -10.39 16.41 -10.49
N ALA A 152 -11.50 16.48 -9.75
CA ALA A 152 -12.36 15.32 -9.50
C ALA A 152 -12.99 14.78 -10.79
N LEU A 153 -13.45 15.67 -11.68
CA LEU A 153 -14.01 15.27 -12.97
C LEU A 153 -12.96 14.56 -13.84
N LEU A 154 -11.72 15.08 -13.88
CA LEU A 154 -10.62 14.44 -14.61
C LEU A 154 -10.29 13.05 -14.08
N VAL A 155 -10.28 12.87 -12.75
CA VAL A 155 -10.03 11.56 -12.13
C VAL A 155 -11.18 10.59 -12.41
N ILE A 156 -12.44 11.03 -12.35
CA ILE A 156 -13.57 10.17 -12.68
C ILE A 156 -13.50 9.73 -14.15
N LEU A 157 -13.15 10.66 -15.06
CA LEU A 157 -12.97 10.35 -16.48
C LEU A 157 -11.82 9.36 -16.73
N SER A 158 -10.73 9.42 -15.96
CA SER A 158 -9.59 8.51 -16.13
C SER A 158 -9.88 7.07 -15.70
N GLN A 159 -10.87 6.85 -14.83
CA GLN A 159 -11.20 5.53 -14.28
C GLN A 159 -12.21 4.77 -15.14
N ILE A 160 -12.82 5.41 -16.14
CA ILE A 160 -13.72 4.74 -17.09
C ILE A 160 -12.84 4.04 -18.13
N PRO A 161 -12.99 2.72 -18.35
CA PRO A 161 -12.28 2.02 -19.42
C PRO A 161 -12.85 2.44 -20.79
N LEU A 162 -12.43 3.62 -21.26
CA LEU A 162 -12.83 4.23 -22.53
C LEU A 162 -12.17 3.54 -23.74
N THR A 163 -11.16 2.71 -23.49
CA THR A 163 -10.33 2.03 -24.50
C THR A 163 -11.07 1.02 -25.37
N GLY A 164 -12.34 0.68 -25.06
CA GLY A 164 -13.16 -0.26 -25.81
C GLY A 164 -14.38 0.31 -26.55
N GLN A 165 -14.67 1.61 -26.45
CA GLN A 165 -15.89 2.20 -27.02
C GLN A 165 -15.56 3.18 -28.16
N THR A 166 -16.11 2.91 -29.36
CA THR A 166 -15.84 3.65 -30.61
C THR A 166 -16.12 5.15 -30.53
N VAL A 167 -16.99 5.58 -29.62
CA VAL A 167 -17.36 7.00 -29.40
C VAL A 167 -16.26 7.80 -28.70
N PHE A 168 -15.42 7.16 -27.89
CA PHE A 168 -14.37 7.81 -27.10
C PHE A 168 -12.94 7.41 -27.51
N ALA A 169 -12.79 6.74 -28.66
CA ALA A 169 -11.52 6.33 -29.23
C ALA A 169 -10.41 7.43 -29.26
N PRO A 170 -10.69 8.71 -29.61
CA PRO A 170 -9.65 9.73 -29.61
C PRO A 170 -9.17 10.15 -28.21
N LEU A 171 -9.93 9.85 -27.15
CA LEU A 171 -9.52 10.16 -25.77
C LEU A 171 -8.64 9.07 -25.16
N GLY A 172 -8.58 7.87 -25.76
CA GLY A 172 -7.76 6.75 -25.27
C GLY A 172 -6.30 7.11 -24.99
N PRO A 173 -5.56 7.69 -25.96
CA PRO A 173 -4.16 8.07 -25.76
C PRO A 173 -3.94 9.10 -24.65
N VAL A 174 -4.90 10.01 -24.44
CA VAL A 174 -4.83 11.03 -23.37
C VAL A 174 -5.02 10.38 -22.01
N VAL A 175 -5.96 9.44 -21.89
CA VAL A 175 -6.17 8.66 -20.67
C VAL A 175 -4.96 7.76 -20.39
N ASP A 176 -4.42 7.10 -21.40
CA ASP A 176 -3.24 6.24 -21.26
C ASP A 176 -2.01 7.04 -20.82
N TRP A 177 -1.79 8.23 -21.39
CA TRP A 177 -0.73 9.13 -20.96
C TRP A 177 -0.93 9.58 -19.50
N LEU A 178 -2.16 9.96 -19.13
CA LEU A 178 -2.53 10.38 -17.76
C LEU A 178 -2.31 9.25 -16.73
N VAL A 179 -2.69 8.02 -17.07
CA VAL A 179 -2.50 6.86 -16.19
C VAL A 179 -1.01 6.51 -16.10
N SER A 180 -0.35 6.30 -17.23
CA SER A 180 1.03 5.80 -17.29
C SER A 180 2.07 6.77 -16.73
N THR A 181 1.82 8.09 -16.81
CA THR A 181 2.83 9.09 -16.46
C THR A 181 2.51 9.78 -15.12
N PRO A 182 1.57 10.75 -15.01
CA PRO A 182 1.36 11.49 -13.78
C PRO A 182 0.73 10.64 -12.67
N ILE A 183 -0.28 9.79 -12.96
CA ILE A 183 -0.90 8.95 -11.93
C ILE A 183 0.12 7.96 -11.35
N MET A 184 0.90 7.28 -12.21
CA MET A 184 1.97 6.40 -11.74
C MET A 184 3.09 7.14 -11.02
N ALA A 185 3.43 8.38 -11.41
CA ALA A 185 4.38 9.20 -10.67
C ALA A 185 3.88 9.54 -9.27
N VAL A 186 2.59 9.92 -9.13
CA VAL A 186 1.95 10.18 -7.83
C VAL A 186 1.94 8.92 -6.97
N LEU A 187 1.55 7.77 -7.52
CA LEU A 187 1.54 6.48 -6.79
C LEU A 187 2.93 6.14 -6.25
N ARG A 188 3.98 6.30 -7.07
CA ARG A 188 5.38 6.13 -6.63
C ARG A 188 5.74 7.12 -5.52
N GLY A 189 5.33 8.39 -5.64
CA GLY A 189 5.53 9.40 -4.61
C GLY A 189 4.85 9.06 -3.28
N VAL A 190 3.61 8.56 -3.32
CA VAL A 190 2.87 8.11 -2.12
C VAL A 190 3.55 6.89 -1.47
N LEU A 191 4.02 5.93 -2.26
CA LEU A 191 4.77 4.78 -1.73
C LEU A 191 6.05 5.23 -1.02
N LEU A 192 6.78 6.19 -1.60
CA LEU A 192 7.98 6.76 -0.97
C LEU A 192 7.63 7.56 0.30
N GLY A 193 6.57 8.37 0.26
CA GLY A 193 6.12 9.17 1.39
C GLY A 193 5.65 8.31 2.57
N THR A 194 4.92 7.23 2.29
CA THR A 194 4.46 6.28 3.33
C THR A 194 5.63 5.48 3.92
N ALA A 195 6.61 5.08 3.10
CA ALA A 195 7.83 4.45 3.59
C ALA A 195 8.61 5.39 4.53
N LEU A 196 8.75 6.67 4.16
CA LEU A 196 9.42 7.66 5.01
C LEU A 196 8.64 7.91 6.32
N ALA A 197 7.31 8.00 6.25
CA ALA A 197 6.47 8.16 7.43
C ALA A 197 6.62 6.97 8.40
N ALA A 198 6.68 5.75 7.88
CA ALA A 198 6.91 4.54 8.68
C ALA A 198 8.28 4.56 9.37
N LEU A 199 9.33 5.00 8.66
CA LEU A 199 10.67 5.15 9.24
C LEU A 199 10.69 6.19 10.38
N ILE A 200 10.07 7.35 10.18
CA ILE A 200 9.96 8.38 11.22
C ILE A 200 9.22 7.85 12.44
N HIS A 201 8.12 7.12 12.21
CA HIS A 201 7.35 6.53 13.31
C HIS A 201 8.15 5.49 14.09
N SER A 202 8.91 4.63 13.39
CA SER A 202 9.81 3.64 14.00
C SER A 202 10.93 4.29 14.83
N LEU A 203 11.49 5.41 14.36
CA LEU A 203 12.48 6.16 15.12
C LEU A 203 11.87 6.85 16.35
N LYS A 204 10.63 7.33 16.24
CA LYS A 204 9.91 8.00 17.34
C LYS A 204 9.47 7.04 18.44
N SER A 205 9.04 5.82 18.11
CA SER A 205 8.58 4.83 19.11
C SER A 205 9.68 4.39 20.09
N LYS A 206 10.95 4.74 19.82
CA LYS A 206 12.11 4.53 20.69
C LYS A 206 12.34 5.64 21.72
N ILE A 207 11.48 6.67 21.75
CA ILE A 207 11.55 7.80 22.70
C ILE A 207 10.46 7.59 23.76
N PRO A 208 10.78 7.14 24.99
CA PRO A 208 9.83 7.26 26.10
C PRO A 208 9.64 8.75 26.42
N ASN A 209 8.39 9.14 26.70
CA ASN A 209 8.07 10.46 27.25
C ASN A 209 8.73 10.64 28.63
#